data_AF-A0AAP3K3Z0-F1
#
_entry.id   AF-A0AAP3K3Z0-F1
#
_cell.length_a   1.000
_cell.length_b   1.000
_cell.length_c   1.000
_cell.angle_alpha   90.00
_cell.angle_beta   90.00
_cell.angle_gamma   90.00
#
_symmetry.space_group_name_H-M   'P 1'
#
loop_
_entity.id
_entity.type
_entity.pdbx_description
1 polymer ?
#
loop_
_entity_poly.entity_id
_entity_poly.type
_entity_poly.pdbx_seq_one_letter_code
_entity_poly.pdbx_strand_id
1 'polypeptide(L)'
;MVWYREGFCWNNLLNPNARLLKVKLKGESVNDVGSMSLYTTNILSNKYIVALLNSNILFDYYREFINCSVNVQINDIKQLPIIIPTKGLASSIELLADKAIKKKQESANANLESIEVETEDLIKILYSIE
;
A
#
# COMPACT_ATOMS: atom_id res chain seq x y z
N MET A 1 11.93 5.95 -27.55
CA MET A 1 12.18 6.35 -26.14
C MET A 1 11.25 5.54 -25.28
N VAL A 2 11.76 4.67 -24.40
CA VAL A 2 10.91 3.84 -23.54
C VAL A 2 10.48 4.68 -22.34
N TRP A 3 9.17 4.77 -22.10
CA TRP A 3 8.60 5.58 -21.04
C TRP A 3 8.41 4.70 -19.80
N TYR A 4 9.29 4.87 -18.82
CA TYR A 4 9.19 4.20 -17.52
C TYR A 4 8.64 5.19 -16.50
N ARG A 5 7.67 4.75 -15.69
CA ARG A 5 7.03 5.57 -14.66
C ARG A 5 7.19 4.90 -13.30
N GLU A 6 7.31 5.71 -12.26
CA GLU A 6 7.24 5.26 -10.86
C GLU A 6 5.82 4.83 -10.49
N GLY A 7 5.71 3.68 -9.83
CA GLY A 7 4.44 3.11 -9.38
C GLY A 7 4.59 2.39 -8.05
N PHE A 8 3.77 1.39 -7.82
CA PHE A 8 3.83 0.53 -6.66
C PHE A 8 3.51 -0.91 -7.03
N CYS A 9 4.01 -1.86 -6.23
CA CYS A 9 3.85 -3.29 -6.44
C CYS A 9 3.82 -4.06 -5.13
N TRP A 10 3.49 -5.35 -5.20
CA TRP A 10 3.49 -6.31 -4.09
C TRP A 10 4.12 -7.62 -4.54
N ASN A 11 4.32 -8.55 -3.60
CA ASN A 11 4.74 -9.90 -3.95
C ASN A 11 3.52 -10.72 -4.37
N ASN A 12 3.57 -11.33 -5.56
CA ASN A 12 2.45 -12.13 -6.09
C ASN A 12 2.10 -13.32 -5.17
N LEU A 13 3.08 -13.88 -4.47
CA LEU A 13 2.88 -14.96 -3.51
C LEU A 13 3.08 -14.45 -2.08
N LEU A 14 2.02 -14.50 -1.29
CA LEU A 14 2.04 -14.23 0.13
C LEU A 14 2.51 -15.45 0.92
N ASN A 15 3.06 -15.19 2.09
CA ASN A 15 3.21 -16.22 3.12
C ASN A 15 1.78 -16.68 3.55
N PRO A 16 1.52 -17.99 3.75
CA PRO A 16 0.24 -18.46 4.28
C PRO A 16 -0.20 -17.76 5.58
N ASN A 17 0.76 -17.33 6.40
CA ASN A 17 0.55 -16.60 7.66
C ASN A 17 0.80 -15.09 7.51
N ALA A 18 0.74 -14.54 6.28
CA ALA A 18 0.92 -13.11 6.07
C ALA A 18 -0.20 -12.32 6.77
N ARG A 19 0.20 -11.23 7.44
CA ARG A 19 -0.73 -10.27 8.05
C ARG A 19 -0.92 -8.99 7.23
N LEU A 20 -0.15 -8.82 6.15
CA LEU A 20 -0.10 -7.63 5.29
C LEU A 20 0.26 -7.99 3.84
N LEU A 21 -0.16 -7.17 2.87
CA LEU A 21 0.22 -7.29 1.45
C LEU A 21 1.70 -6.95 1.20
N LYS A 22 2.30 -6.11 2.06
CA LYS A 22 3.68 -5.60 1.93
C LYS A 22 3.92 -4.89 0.59
N VAL A 23 3.01 -3.98 0.26
CA VAL A 23 3.11 -3.14 -0.93
C VAL A 23 4.32 -2.21 -0.79
N LYS A 24 5.05 -2.00 -1.89
CA LYS A 24 6.25 -1.16 -1.96
C LYS A 24 6.17 -0.21 -3.15
N LEU A 25 6.79 0.95 -3.00
CA LEU A 25 7.06 1.83 -4.15
C LEU A 25 8.04 1.13 -5.10
N LYS A 26 7.80 1.30 -6.39
CA LYS A 26 8.65 0.76 -7.45
C LYS A 26 9.09 1.92 -8.33
N GLY A 27 10.40 2.12 -8.41
CA GLY A 27 11.01 3.09 -9.31
C GLY A 27 10.75 2.77 -10.79
N GLU A 28 11.18 3.69 -11.64
CA GLU A 28 11.11 3.54 -13.10
C GLU A 28 11.76 2.23 -13.54
N SER A 29 10.95 1.33 -14.13
CA SER A 29 11.40 0.00 -14.51
C SER A 29 10.47 -0.63 -15.55
N VAL A 30 10.95 -1.71 -16.18
CA VAL A 30 10.12 -2.56 -17.05
C VAL A 30 9.09 -3.31 -16.19
N ASN A 31 7.86 -3.37 -16.68
CA ASN A 31 6.82 -4.17 -16.05
C ASN A 31 6.68 -5.51 -16.75
N ASP A 32 6.52 -6.54 -15.95
CA ASP A 32 6.18 -7.88 -16.39
C ASP A 32 5.01 -8.41 -15.54
N VAL A 33 4.36 -9.49 -15.98
CA VAL A 33 3.29 -10.15 -15.22
C VAL A 33 3.79 -10.63 -13.86
N GLY A 34 5.05 -11.07 -13.74
CA GLY A 34 5.65 -11.43 -12.46
C GLY A 34 6.10 -10.24 -11.60
N SER A 35 6.18 -9.04 -12.19
CA SER A 35 6.60 -7.79 -11.55
C SER A 35 5.58 -6.68 -11.85
N MET A 36 4.32 -6.99 -11.54
CA MET A 36 3.17 -6.11 -11.81
C MET A 36 3.40 -4.75 -11.17
N SER A 37 2.93 -3.69 -11.82
CA SER A 37 3.00 -2.34 -11.25
C SER A 37 1.73 -1.59 -11.57
N LEU A 38 1.21 -0.93 -10.54
CA LEU A 38 0.10 -0.01 -10.65
C LEU A 38 0.60 1.41 -10.50
N TYR A 39 -0.14 2.31 -11.15
CA TYR A 39 0.17 3.73 -11.20
C TYR A 39 -1.03 4.50 -10.72
N THR A 40 -0.81 5.44 -9.82
CA THR A 40 -1.84 6.39 -9.46
C THR A 40 -2.10 7.38 -10.60
N THR A 41 -3.37 7.82 -10.68
CA THR A 41 -3.76 8.99 -11.45
C THR A 41 -3.47 10.25 -10.64
N ASN A 42 -3.56 11.43 -11.24
CA ASN A 42 -3.19 12.72 -10.62
C ASN A 42 -4.04 13.12 -9.38
N ILE A 43 -4.90 12.24 -8.89
CA ILE A 43 -5.81 12.46 -7.77
C ILE A 43 -5.14 12.08 -6.44
N LEU A 44 -4.37 10.98 -6.43
CA LEU A 44 -3.75 10.41 -5.22
C LEU A 44 -2.28 10.14 -5.50
N SER A 45 -1.41 10.26 -4.49
CA SER A 45 -0.02 9.86 -4.65
C SER A 45 0.15 8.34 -4.54
N ASN A 46 1.21 7.80 -5.15
CA ASN A 46 1.61 6.41 -4.95
C ASN A 46 1.88 6.12 -3.45
N LYS A 47 2.41 7.09 -2.71
CA LYS A 47 2.72 6.95 -1.28
C LYS A 47 1.47 6.75 -0.43
N TYR A 48 0.42 7.53 -0.71
CA TYR A 48 -0.88 7.37 -0.08
C TYR A 48 -1.43 5.95 -0.30
N ILE A 49 -1.44 5.48 -1.55
CA ILE A 49 -1.94 4.14 -1.87
C ILE A 49 -1.10 3.04 -1.21
N VAL A 50 0.23 3.20 -1.16
CA VAL A 50 1.10 2.25 -0.49
C VAL A 50 0.82 2.18 1.01
N ALA A 51 0.61 3.32 1.69
CA ALA A 51 0.24 3.33 3.10
C ALA A 51 -1.12 2.67 3.32
N LEU A 52 -2.09 3.02 2.48
CA LEU A 52 -3.45 2.50 2.51
C LEU A 52 -3.47 0.96 2.36
N LEU A 53 -2.83 0.42 1.33
CA LEU A 53 -2.80 -1.02 1.06
C LEU A 53 -1.96 -1.84 2.07
N ASN A 54 -1.17 -1.17 2.91
CA ASN A 54 -0.44 -1.80 4.01
C ASN A 54 -1.15 -1.64 5.37
N SER A 55 -2.41 -1.19 5.39
CA SER A 55 -3.23 -1.23 6.60
C SER A 55 -3.77 -2.63 6.88
N ASN A 56 -4.01 -2.90 8.17
CA ASN A 56 -4.64 -4.13 8.63
C ASN A 56 -6.09 -4.20 8.19
N ILE A 57 -6.85 -3.08 8.28
CA ILE A 57 -8.25 -3.04 7.81
C ILE A 57 -8.38 -3.54 6.36
N LEU A 58 -7.59 -2.98 5.44
CA LEU A 58 -7.71 -3.36 4.03
C LEU A 58 -7.18 -4.75 3.77
N PHE A 59 -6.16 -5.19 4.52
CA PHE A 59 -5.73 -6.58 4.45
C PHE A 59 -6.83 -7.53 4.92
N ASP A 60 -7.49 -7.24 6.03
CA ASP A 60 -8.58 -8.07 6.55
C ASP A 60 -9.75 -8.09 5.57
N TYR A 61 -10.13 -6.93 5.04
CA TYR A 61 -11.15 -6.85 3.99
C TYR A 61 -10.77 -7.69 2.75
N TYR A 62 -9.52 -7.58 2.29
CA TYR A 62 -9.00 -8.36 1.17
C TYR A 62 -9.14 -9.87 1.42
N ARG A 63 -8.75 -10.34 2.60
CA ARG A 63 -8.75 -11.77 2.95
C ARG A 63 -10.15 -12.35 3.11
N GLU A 64 -11.04 -11.59 3.73
CA GLU A 64 -12.40 -12.02 4.03
C GLU A 64 -13.33 -11.95 2.81
N PHE A 65 -13.20 -10.90 1.99
CA PHE A 65 -14.19 -10.61 0.94
C PHE A 65 -13.69 -10.80 -0.49
N ILE A 66 -12.38 -10.76 -0.74
CA ILE A 66 -11.83 -10.79 -2.11
C ILE A 66 -11.12 -12.10 -2.40
N ASN A 67 -10.04 -12.41 -1.67
CA ASN A 67 -9.20 -13.55 -1.96
C ASN A 67 -8.47 -14.09 -0.71
N CYS A 68 -8.85 -15.30 -0.30
CA CYS A 68 -8.27 -16.03 0.82
C CYS A 68 -7.10 -16.97 0.41
N SER A 69 -6.67 -16.97 -0.85
CA SER A 69 -5.48 -17.73 -1.31
C SER A 69 -4.18 -16.95 -1.11
N VAL A 70 -3.03 -17.60 -1.28
CA VAL A 70 -1.72 -16.93 -1.20
C VAL A 70 -1.35 -16.15 -2.46
N ASN A 71 -2.06 -16.34 -3.57
CA ASN A 71 -1.71 -15.74 -4.86
C ASN A 71 -2.51 -14.45 -5.08
N VAL A 72 -1.85 -13.30 -4.97
CA VAL A 72 -2.45 -11.96 -5.04
C VAL A 72 -2.36 -11.42 -6.45
N GLN A 73 -3.49 -11.36 -7.15
CA GLN A 73 -3.53 -10.90 -8.53
C GLN A 73 -3.91 -9.42 -8.62
N ILE A 74 -3.54 -8.78 -9.73
CA ILE A 74 -3.94 -7.38 -10.01
C ILE A 74 -5.45 -7.17 -10.00
N ASN A 75 -6.23 -8.19 -10.37
CA ASN A 75 -7.67 -8.12 -10.39
C ASN A 75 -8.26 -8.05 -8.97
N ASP A 76 -7.58 -8.62 -7.99
CA ASP A 76 -8.01 -8.59 -6.60
C ASP A 76 -7.79 -7.20 -6.00
N ILE A 77 -6.63 -6.60 -6.25
CA ILE A 77 -6.30 -5.24 -5.78
C ILE A 77 -7.26 -4.18 -6.38
N LYS A 78 -7.73 -4.39 -7.62
CA LYS A 78 -8.73 -3.51 -8.26
C LYS A 78 -10.10 -3.53 -7.57
N GLN A 79 -10.42 -4.57 -6.81
CA GLN A 79 -11.68 -4.71 -6.10
C GLN A 79 -11.64 -4.08 -4.70
N LEU A 80 -10.46 -3.62 -4.25
CA LEU A 80 -10.34 -2.97 -2.95
C LEU A 80 -11.07 -1.61 -2.94
N PRO A 81 -11.83 -1.30 -1.87
CA PRO A 81 -12.53 -0.03 -1.77
C PRO A 81 -11.54 1.08 -1.43
N ILE A 82 -11.05 1.82 -2.43
CA ILE A 82 -10.13 2.95 -2.23
C ILE A 82 -10.94 4.25 -2.05
N ILE A 83 -10.89 4.82 -0.84
CA ILE A 83 -11.54 6.11 -0.55
C ILE A 83 -10.64 7.27 -0.99
N ILE A 84 -11.23 8.27 -1.64
CA ILE A 84 -10.57 9.54 -1.94
C ILE A 84 -10.71 10.45 -0.70
N PRO A 85 -9.60 10.73 0.01
CA PRO A 85 -9.64 11.49 1.26
C PRO A 85 -9.72 13.01 1.02
N THR A 86 -9.90 13.77 2.09
CA THR A 86 -9.65 15.21 2.06
C THR A 86 -8.15 15.49 1.90
N LYS A 87 -7.79 16.64 1.31
CA LYS A 87 -6.37 17.00 1.08
C LYS A 87 -5.52 16.94 2.35
N GLY A 88 -6.07 17.41 3.49
CA GLY A 88 -5.36 17.39 4.76
C GLY A 88 -5.04 15.97 5.23
N LEU A 89 -6.02 15.07 5.19
CA LEU A 89 -5.81 13.68 5.60
C LEU A 89 -4.87 12.93 4.65
N ALA A 90 -5.00 13.18 3.33
CA ALA A 90 -4.09 12.65 2.32
C ALA A 90 -2.64 13.00 2.66
N SER A 91 -2.37 14.29 2.91
CA SER A 91 -1.03 14.77 3.24
C SER A 91 -0.49 14.19 4.56
N SER A 92 -1.33 13.99 5.58
CA SER A 92 -0.92 13.35 6.83
C SER A 92 -0.48 11.90 6.61
N ILE A 93 -1.29 11.12 5.88
CA ILE A 93 -0.97 9.72 5.57
C ILE A 93 0.29 9.62 4.70
N GLU A 94 0.43 10.49 3.70
CA GLU A 94 1.63 10.56 2.85
C GLU A 94 2.89 10.88 3.65
N LEU A 95 2.80 11.79 4.62
CA LEU A 95 3.91 12.18 5.46
C LEU A 95 4.35 11.03 6.38
N LEU A 96 3.42 10.22 6.89
CA LEU A 96 3.73 9.00 7.63
C LEU A 96 4.39 7.95 6.74
N ALA A 97 3.87 7.76 5.53
CA ALA A 97 4.46 6.87 4.53
C ALA A 97 5.92 7.27 4.24
N ASP A 98 6.18 8.56 4.04
CA ASP A 98 7.51 9.10 3.80
C ASP A 98 8.45 8.90 5.00
N LYS A 99 7.96 9.11 6.22
CA LYS A 99 8.73 8.82 7.45
C LYS A 99 9.11 7.34 7.52
N ALA A 100 8.16 6.44 7.22
CA ALA A 100 8.41 5.00 7.23
C ALA A 100 9.44 4.59 6.17
N ILE A 101 9.31 5.12 4.95
CA ILE A 101 10.25 4.86 3.86
C ILE A 101 11.67 5.33 4.22
N LYS A 102 11.82 6.55 4.74
CA LYS A 102 13.13 7.09 5.14
C LYS A 102 13.78 6.26 6.24
N LYS A 103 13.04 5.92 7.29
CA LYS A 103 13.55 5.04 8.37
C LYS A 103 14.04 3.70 7.83
N LYS A 104 13.30 3.10 6.89
CA LYS A 104 13.65 1.80 6.31
C LYS A 104 14.86 1.87 5.36
N GLN A 105 15.10 3.03 4.74
CA GLN A 105 16.31 3.29 3.97
C GLN A 105 17.54 3.46 4.86
N GLU A 106 17.39 4.07 6.04
CA GLU A 106 18.46 4.23 7.02
C GLU A 106 18.81 2.91 7.73
N SER A 107 17.79 2.10 8.05
CA SER A 107 17.97 0.79 8.66
C SER A 107 16.92 -0.20 8.17
N ALA A 108 17.36 -1.31 7.58
CA ALA A 108 16.47 -2.36 7.10
C ALA A 108 15.61 -2.99 8.22
N ASN A 109 16.09 -2.91 9.47
CA ASN A 109 15.42 -3.40 10.67
C ASN A 109 14.88 -2.26 11.56
N ALA A 110 14.62 -1.09 10.98
CA ALA A 110 14.06 0.04 11.71
C ALA A 110 12.72 -0.34 12.36
N ASN A 111 12.53 0.09 13.62
CA ASN A 111 11.23 -0.02 14.26
C ASN A 111 10.26 1.03 13.66
N LEU A 112 9.19 0.53 13.04
CA LEU A 112 8.13 1.30 12.39
C LEU A 112 6.81 1.25 13.15
N GLU A 113 6.74 0.51 14.26
CA GLU A 113 5.49 0.21 14.99
C GLU A 113 4.70 1.48 15.32
N SER A 114 5.37 2.53 15.82
CA SER A 114 4.69 3.80 16.12
C SER A 114 4.09 4.49 14.89
N ILE A 115 4.76 4.40 13.74
CA ILE A 115 4.27 4.98 12.48
C ILE A 115 3.15 4.13 11.91
N GLU A 116 3.27 2.81 12.00
CA GLU A 116 2.25 1.87 11.53
C GLU A 116 0.95 2.02 12.33
N VAL A 117 1.02 2.15 13.66
CA VAL A 117 -0.15 2.42 14.52
C VAL A 117 -0.80 3.75 14.17
N GLU A 118 -0.02 4.84 14.08
CA GLU A 118 -0.56 6.16 13.72
C GLU A 118 -1.21 6.16 12.32
N THR A 119 -0.61 5.43 11.37
CA THR A 119 -1.15 5.28 10.01
C THR A 119 -2.46 4.49 10.02
N GLU A 120 -2.52 3.40 10.80
CA GLU A 120 -3.73 2.58 10.94
C GLU A 120 -4.88 3.39 11.53
N ASP A 121 -4.62 4.20 12.56
CA ASP A 121 -5.65 5.04 13.20
C ASP A 121 -6.24 6.08 12.23
N LEU A 122 -5.40 6.71 11.40
CA LEU A 122 -5.88 7.63 10.35
C LEU A 122 -6.71 6.90 9.27
N ILE A 123 -6.35 5.67 8.94
CA ILE A 123 -7.07 4.85 7.97
C ILE A 123 -8.41 4.37 8.57
N LYS A 124 -8.46 4.00 9.85
CA LYS A 124 -9.72 3.71 10.57
C LYS A 124 -10.70 4.89 10.48
N ILE A 125 -10.21 6.10 10.75
CA ILE A 125 -10.98 7.34 10.60
C ILE A 125 -11.49 7.50 9.17
N LEU A 126 -10.62 7.25 8.17
CA LEU A 126 -10.99 7.36 6.76
C LEU A 126 -12.12 6.40 6.35
N TYR A 127 -12.09 5.15 6.84
CA TYR A 127 -13.13 4.16 6.57
C TYR A 127 -14.32 4.23 7.52
N SER A 128 -14.29 5.12 8.51
CA SER A 128 -15.32 5.21 9.57
C SER A 128 -15.52 3.89 10.31
N ILE A 129 -14.40 3.23 10.64
CA ILE A 129 -14.37 1.96 11.40
C ILE A 129 -13.84 2.27 12.81
N GLU A 130 -14.59 1.87 13.83
CA GLU A 130 -14.26 2.02 15.26
C GLU A 130 -13.29 0.94 15.75
#